data_AF-A0A3C0FZD1-F1
#
_entry.id   AF-A0A3C0FZD1-F1
#
_cell.length_a   1.000
_cell.length_b   1.000
_cell.length_c   1.000
_cell.angle_alpha   90.00
_cell.angle_beta   90.00
_cell.angle_gamma   90.00
#
_symmetry.space_group_name_H-M   'P 1'
#
loop_
_entity.id
_entity.type
_entity.pdbx_description
1 polymer ?
#
loop_
_entity_poly.entity_id
_entity_poly.type
_entity_poly.pdbx_seq_one_letter_code
_entity_poly.pdbx_strand_id
1 'polypeptide(L)' 'MNDIDFLDKLKKLLEDRERQVQETLMSGGLKDMEHYKYLQGELSALYYITNGIGDMLKKSDNNE' A
#
# COMPACT_ATOMS: atom_id res chain seq x y z
N MET A 1 -11.62 -15.73 -11.53
CA MET A 1 -11.02 -15.09 -10.35
C MET A 1 -12.17 -14.34 -9.72
N ASN A 2 -12.59 -14.74 -8.53
CA ASN A 2 -13.75 -14.12 -7.89
C ASN A 2 -13.33 -12.78 -7.26
N ASP A 3 -14.28 -11.91 -6.97
CA ASP A 3 -13.98 -10.56 -6.47
C ASP A 3 -13.15 -10.58 -5.17
N ILE A 4 -13.36 -11.59 -4.32
CA ILE A 4 -12.56 -11.86 -3.12
C ILE A 4 -11.10 -12.17 -3.48
N ASP A 5 -10.86 -13.06 -4.45
CA ASP A 5 -9.50 -13.41 -4.89
C ASP A 5 -8.77 -12.21 -5.50
N PHE A 6 -9.50 -11.33 -6.19
CA PHE A 6 -8.94 -10.11 -6.76
C PHE A 6 -8.52 -9.14 -5.66
N LEU A 7 -9.40 -8.90 -4.67
CA LEU A 7 -9.13 -8.03 -3.54
C LEU A 7 -7.94 -8.51 -2.71
N ASP A 8 -7.84 -9.81 -2.43
CA ASP A 8 -6.72 -10.36 -1.67
C ASP A 8 -5.39 -10.22 -2.41
N LYS A 9 -5.39 -10.45 -3.73
CA LYS A 9 -4.20 -10.22 -4.56
C LYS A 9 -3.81 -8.75 -4.61
N LEU A 10 -4.77 -7.84 -4.69
CA LEU A 10 -4.53 -6.41 -4.70
C LEU A 10 -3.91 -5.96 -3.37
N LYS A 11 -4.50 -6.36 -2.23
CA LYS A 11 -3.95 -6.06 -0.89
C LYS A 11 -2.52 -6.56 -0.75
N LYS A 12 -2.27 -7.81 -1.15
CA LYS A 12 -0.93 -8.38 -1.09
C LYS A 12 0.08 -7.60 -1.94
N LEU A 13 -0.31 -7.18 -3.14
CA LEU A 13 0.55 -6.36 -4.01
C LEU A 13 0.89 -5.01 -3.39
N LEU A 14 -0.07 -4.36 -2.73
CA LEU A 14 0.15 -3.11 -2.01
C LEU A 14 1.09 -3.30 -0.81
N GLU A 15 0.87 -4.36 -0.01
CA GLU A 15 1.69 -4.70 1.15
C GLU A 15 3.14 -5.04 0.76
N ASP A 16 3.32 -5.85 -0.30
CA ASP A 16 4.64 -6.22 -0.80
C ASP A 16 5.41 -4.98 -1.26
N ARG A 17 4.72 -4.02 -1.92
CA ARG A 17 5.34 -2.77 -2.34
C ARG A 17 5.66 -1.86 -1.16
N GLU A 18 4.75 -1.73 -0.19
CA GLU A 18 5.00 -0.97 1.05
C GLU A 18 6.27 -1.47 1.73
N ARG A 19 6.39 -2.79 1.92
CA ARG A 19 7.56 -3.41 2.54
C ARG A 19 8.84 -3.09 1.77
N GLN A 20 8.82 -3.20 0.45
CA GLN A 20 9.98 -2.90 -0.38
C GLN A 20 10.43 -1.43 -0.23
N VAL A 21 9.48 -0.49 -0.16
CA VAL A 21 9.79 0.92 0.03
C VAL A 21 10.34 1.17 1.43
N GLN A 22 9.74 0.59 2.46
CA GLN A 22 10.23 0.67 3.85
C GLN A 22 11.65 0.09 3.98
N GLU A 23 11.91 -1.07 3.39
CA GLU A 23 13.24 -1.69 3.37
C GLU A 23 14.27 -0.76 2.72
N THR A 24 13.92 -0.10 1.61
CA THR A 24 14.81 0.86 0.95
C THR A 24 15.10 2.07 1.83
N LEU A 25 14.08 2.59 2.53
CA LEU A 25 14.22 3.71 3.47
C LEU A 25 15.08 3.35 4.69
N MET A 26 14.97 2.12 5.20
CA MET A 26 15.68 1.68 6.42
C MET A 26 17.10 1.16 6.17
N SER A 27 17.35 0.53 5.01
CA SER A 27 18.62 -0.15 4.71
C SER A 27 19.76 0.78 4.25
N GLY A 28 19.50 2.09 4.12
CA GLY A 28 20.45 3.03 3.55
C GLY A 28 20.52 2.98 2.02
N GLY A 29 19.53 2.36 1.35
CA GLY A 29 19.40 2.34 -0.12
C GLY A 29 19.01 3.69 -0.76
N LEU A 30 19.05 4.78 0.01
CA LEU A 30 18.72 6.11 -0.46
C LEU A 30 19.89 6.70 -1.26
N LYS A 31 19.58 7.32 -2.40
CA LYS A 31 20.57 7.92 -3.29
C LYS A 31 20.83 9.37 -2.91
N ASP A 32 19.76 10.08 -2.60
CA ASP A 32 19.73 11.49 -2.20
C ASP A 32 18.39 11.80 -1.52
N MET A 33 18.22 13.06 -1.14
CA MET A 33 16.99 13.55 -0.50
C MET A 33 15.79 13.60 -1.45
N GLU A 34 16.00 13.64 -2.76
CA GLU A 34 14.91 13.61 -3.75
C GLU A 34 14.33 12.19 -3.84
N HIS A 35 15.18 11.18 -3.88
CA HIS A 35 14.80 9.77 -3.80
C HIS A 35 14.04 9.50 -2.49
N TYR A 36 14.49 10.03 -1.35
CA TYR A 36 13.75 9.93 -0.09
C TYR A 36 12.34 10.51 -0.19
N LYS A 37 12.20 11.75 -0.70
CA LYS A 37 10.88 12.41 -0.84
C LYS A 37 9.96 11.64 -1.78
N TYR A 38 10.51 11.10 -2.87
CA TYR A 38 9.77 10.26 -3.80
C TYR A 38 9.21 9.02 -3.10
N LEU A 39 10.06 8.26 -2.40
CA LEU A 39 9.64 7.05 -1.66
C LEU A 39 8.64 7.38 -0.54
N GLN A 40 8.80 8.50 0.14
CA GLN A 40 7.85 8.97 1.15
C GLN A 40 6.48 9.31 0.55
N GLY A 41 6.47 9.95 -0.63
CA GLY A 41 5.23 10.22 -1.38
C GLY A 41 4.55 8.93 -1.83
N GLU A 42 5.34 7.95 -2.30
CA GLU A 42 4.85 6.63 -2.68
C GLU A 42 4.21 5.90 -1.49
N LEU A 43 4.85 5.86 -0.32
CA LEU A 43 4.25 5.31 0.90
C LEU A 43 2.93 5.99 1.26
N SER A 44 2.86 7.31 1.15
CA SER A 44 1.64 8.05 1.46
C SER A 44 0.48 7.64 0.54
N ALA A 45 0.76 7.39 -0.75
CA ALA A 45 -0.23 6.89 -1.70
C ALA A 45 -0.66 5.44 -1.39
N LEU A 46 0.29 4.56 -1.06
CA LEU A 46 0.00 3.18 -0.67
C LEU A 46 -0.91 3.12 0.55
N TYR A 47 -0.65 3.93 1.58
CA TYR A 47 -1.51 4.03 2.77
C TYR A 47 -2.91 4.54 2.42
N TYR A 48 -3.01 5.58 1.60
CA TYR A 48 -4.29 6.12 1.18
C TYR A 48 -5.16 5.05 0.48
N ILE A 49 -4.57 4.31 -0.46
CA ILE A 49 -5.28 3.26 -1.21
C ILE A 49 -5.67 2.11 -0.27
N THR A 50 -4.75 1.63 0.55
CA THR A 50 -4.98 0.49 1.46
C THR A 50 -6.10 0.81 2.47
N ASN A 51 -6.08 2.02 3.05
CA ASN A 51 -7.14 2.47 3.93
C ASN A 51 -8.47 2.63 3.20
N GLY A 52 -8.47 3.19 1.98
CA GLY A 52 -9.66 3.32 1.14
C GLY A 52 -10.33 1.98 0.84
N ILE A 53 -9.54 0.95 0.52
CA ILE A 53 -10.03 -0.42 0.33
C ILE A 53 -10.64 -0.95 1.64
N GLY A 54 -9.94 -0.79 2.77
CA GLY A 54 -10.44 -1.22 4.07
C GLY A 54 -11.77 -0.58 4.45
N ASP A 55 -11.93 0.71 4.20
CA ASP A 55 -13.17 1.45 4.48
C ASP A 55 -14.33 1.03 3.57
N MET A 56 -14.05 0.74 2.30
CA MET A 56 -15.06 0.22 1.36
C MET A 56 -15.57 -1.16 1.78
N LEU A 57 -14.67 -2.06 2.22
CA LEU A 57 -15.06 -3.40 2.68
C LEU A 57 -15.89 -3.32 3.96
N LYS A 58 -15.46 -2.54 4.95
CA LYS A 58 -16.25 -2.31 6.18
C LYS A 58 -17.64 -1.75 5.88
N LYS A 59 -17.77 -0.87 4.88
CA LYS A 59 -19.10 -0.35 4.47
C LYS A 59 -19.95 -1.41 3.77
N SER A 60 -19.33 -2.33 3.04
CA SER A 60 -20.04 -3.47 2.43
C SER A 60 -20.62 -4.38 3.51
N ASP A 61 -19.80 -4.75 4.50
CA ASP A 61 -20.20 -5.67 5.58
C ASP A 61 -21.28 -5.09 6.52
N ASN A 62 -21.37 -3.76 6.66
CA ASN A 62 -22.36 -3.08 7.51
C ASN A 62 -23.69 -2.76 6.79
N ASN A 63 -23.78 -2.95 5.47
CA ASN A 63 -24.98 -2.71 4.67
C ASN A 63 -25.72 -4.00 4.29
N GLU A 64 -25.26 -5.16 4.79
CA GLU A 64 -25.98 -6.44 4.83
C GLU A 64 -26.63 -6.65 6.21
#